data_AF-A0A9W8LRG5-F1
#
_entry.id   AF-A0A9W8LRG5-F1
#
_cell.length_a   1.000
_cell.length_b   1.000
_cell.length_c   1.000
_cell.angle_alpha   90.00
_cell.angle_beta   90.00
_cell.angle_gamma   90.00
#
_symmetry.space_group_name_H-M   'P 1'
#
loop_
_entity.id
_entity.type
_entity.pdbx_description
1 polymer ?
#
loop_
_entity_poly.entity_id
_entity_poly.type
_entity_poly.pdbx_seq_one_letter_code
_entity_poly.pdbx_strand_id
1 'polypeptide(L)'
;MDKREGSATEGNAAVEAAKSLAKDTEWLLRRCTKPNQKEYLKLVGAVVTGFVVMGFVGYFTKLIHIPINNIIGGKNYRRGKNENDSEKRELQLKEQDQEYALVLKMLGNGRLESQDIQGVKRLAHIRGKMRKKVWISQGDY
;
A
#
# COMPACT_ATOMS: atom_id res chain seq x y z
N MET A 1 -13.98 46.04 12.42
CA MET A 1 -14.13 47.23 11.55
C MET A 1 -12.78 47.93 11.62
N ASP A 2 -11.89 48.00 10.64
CA ASP A 2 -11.78 47.69 9.19
C ASP A 2 -10.26 47.42 9.02
N LYS A 3 -9.70 46.32 8.51
CA LYS A 3 -9.80 45.63 7.22
C LYS A 3 -9.75 46.54 5.98
N ARG A 4 -8.74 47.43 5.87
CA ARG A 4 -8.50 48.15 4.60
C ARG A 4 -7.11 48.77 4.35
N GLU A 5 -5.99 48.18 4.78
CA GLU A 5 -4.64 48.70 4.43
C GLU A 5 -3.67 47.69 3.76
N GLY A 6 -4.13 46.49 3.38
CA GLY A 6 -3.22 45.40 2.99
C GLY A 6 -3.18 44.99 1.51
N SER A 7 -3.73 45.73 0.55
CA SER A 7 -3.88 45.21 -0.83
C SER A 7 -3.17 45.99 -1.94
N ALA A 8 -2.72 47.23 -1.69
CA ALA A 8 -2.10 48.07 -2.73
C ALA A 8 -0.57 47.93 -2.83
N THR A 9 0.10 47.59 -1.73
CA THR A 9 1.56 47.39 -1.66
C THR A 9 1.97 45.97 -2.06
N GLU A 10 1.19 44.95 -1.70
CA GLU A 10 1.43 43.56 -2.12
C GLU A 10 1.24 43.35 -3.63
N GLY A 11 0.26 44.05 -4.23
CA GLY A 11 0.02 44.00 -5.67
C GLY A 11 1.17 44.58 -6.50
N ASN A 12 1.71 45.74 -6.12
CA ASN A 12 2.86 46.32 -6.82
C ASN A 12 4.16 45.53 -6.56
N ALA A 13 4.37 45.02 -5.34
CA ALA A 13 5.52 44.17 -5.02
C ALA A 13 5.49 42.83 -5.78
N ALA A 14 4.32 42.21 -5.92
CA ALA A 14 4.15 40.99 -6.71
C ALA A 14 4.33 41.25 -8.22
N VAL A 15 3.85 42.39 -8.72
CA VAL A 15 4.06 42.81 -10.12
C VAL A 15 5.53 43.13 -10.41
N GLU A 16 6.25 43.70 -9.45
CA GLU A 16 7.67 44.02 -9.57
C GLU A 16 8.55 42.76 -9.47
N ALA A 17 8.21 41.83 -8.57
CA ALA A 17 8.82 40.50 -8.49
C ALA A 17 8.52 39.64 -9.74
N ALA A 18 7.32 39.74 -10.30
CA ALA A 18 6.98 39.07 -11.56
C ALA A 18 7.71 39.69 -12.75
N LYS A 19 7.90 41.01 -12.77
CA LYS A 19 8.69 41.70 -13.80
C LYS A 19 10.19 41.41 -13.70
N SER A 20 10.74 41.25 -12.50
CA SER A 20 12.14 40.84 -12.32
C SER A 20 12.32 39.37 -12.73
N LEU A 21 11.42 38.47 -12.32
CA LEU A 21 11.42 37.08 -12.78
C LEU A 21 11.30 36.99 -14.30
N ALA A 22 10.43 37.77 -14.94
CA ALA A 22 10.29 37.80 -16.40
C ALA A 22 11.57 38.28 -17.11
N LYS A 23 12.24 39.31 -16.57
CA LYS A 23 13.54 39.80 -17.08
C LYS A 23 14.66 38.78 -16.85
N ASP A 24 14.65 38.08 -15.71
CA ASP A 24 15.58 37.01 -15.40
C ASP A 24 15.36 35.79 -16.31
N THR A 25 14.09 35.49 -16.66
CA THR A 25 13.76 34.45 -17.64
C THR A 25 14.26 34.81 -19.03
N GLU A 26 14.14 36.08 -19.44
CA GLU A 26 14.61 36.56 -20.74
C GLU A 26 16.14 36.55 -20.84
N TRP A 27 16.85 36.94 -19.78
CA TRP A 27 18.31 36.86 -19.71
C TRP A 27 18.81 35.42 -19.76
N LEU A 28 18.10 34.50 -19.09
CA LEU A 28 18.44 33.07 -19.04
C LEU A 28 18.13 32.36 -20.37
N LEU A 29 16.99 32.67 -21.00
CA LEU A 29 16.67 32.17 -22.36
C LEU A 29 17.63 32.71 -23.43
N ARG A 30 18.16 33.93 -23.28
CA ARG A 30 19.20 34.48 -24.17
C ARG A 30 20.56 33.80 -24.00
N ARG A 31 20.82 33.18 -22.84
CA ARG A 31 22.03 32.38 -22.57
C ARG A 31 21.95 30.98 -23.18
N CYS A 32 20.75 30.49 -23.48
CA CYS A 32 20.55 29.23 -24.18
C CYS A 32 20.80 29.43 -25.68
N THR A 33 21.92 28.89 -26.17
CA THR A 33 22.16 28.69 -27.60
C THR A 33 20.98 27.90 -28.16
N LYS A 34 20.14 28.54 -28.98
CA LYS A 34 18.95 27.89 -29.54
C LYS A 34 19.39 26.64 -30.29
N PRO A 35 19.00 25.42 -29.85
CA PRO A 35 19.39 24.21 -30.53
C PRO A 35 18.85 24.26 -31.94
N ASN A 36 19.72 24.07 -32.92
CA ASN A 36 19.36 24.22 -34.32
C ASN A 36 18.37 23.11 -34.71
N GLN A 37 17.50 23.32 -35.72
CA GLN A 37 16.41 22.37 -36.04
C GLN A 37 16.90 20.92 -36.23
N LYS A 38 18.12 20.75 -36.74
CA LYS A 38 18.79 19.44 -36.92
C LYS A 38 19.26 18.80 -35.60
N GLU A 39 19.64 19.60 -34.62
CA GLU A 39 20.04 19.13 -33.27
C GLU A 39 18.82 18.78 -32.44
N TYR A 40 17.74 19.57 -32.59
CA TYR A 40 16.47 19.30 -31.93
C TYR A 40 15.87 17.95 -32.38
N LEU A 41 15.87 17.66 -33.70
CA LEU A 41 15.39 16.37 -34.20
C LEU A 41 16.22 15.19 -33.69
N LYS A 42 17.54 15.34 -33.54
CA LYS A 42 18.42 14.30 -32.96
C LYS A 42 18.12 14.08 -31.48
N LEU A 43 17.89 15.15 -30.72
CA LEU A 43 17.56 15.07 -29.30
C LEU A 43 16.21 14.38 -29.09
N VAL A 44 15.18 14.79 -29.84
CA VAL A 44 13.86 14.17 -29.77
C VAL A 44 13.94 12.70 -30.17
N GLY A 45 14.69 12.37 -31.23
CA GLY A 45 14.93 10.99 -31.64
C GLY A 45 15.59 10.14 -30.55
N ALA A 46 16.61 10.66 -29.88
CA ALA A 46 17.28 9.98 -28.77
C ALA A 46 16.35 9.77 -27.56
N VAL A 47 15.55 10.77 -27.20
CA VAL A 47 14.59 10.69 -26.09
C VAL A 47 13.47 9.69 -26.39
N VAL A 48 12.90 9.73 -27.60
CA VAL A 48 11.87 8.77 -28.04
C VAL A 48 12.39 7.34 -28.03
N THR A 49 13.62 7.13 -28.52
CA THR A 49 14.24 5.80 -28.51
C THR A 49 14.46 5.31 -27.07
N GLY A 50 14.84 6.20 -26.15
CA GLY A 50 14.95 5.91 -24.73
C GLY A 50 13.61 5.46 -24.11
N PHE A 51 12.52 6.18 -24.37
CA PHE A 51 11.19 5.81 -23.87
C PHE A 51 10.69 4.49 -24.44
N VAL A 52 10.98 4.21 -25.71
CA VAL A 52 10.64 2.92 -26.34
C VAL A 52 11.40 1.80 -25.65
N VAL A 53 12.73 1.91 -25.45
CA VAL A 53 13.53 0.85 -24.81
C VAL A 53 13.13 0.65 -23.33
N MET A 54 12.99 1.73 -22.54
CA MET A 54 12.55 1.66 -21.14
C MET A 54 11.13 1.07 -21.02
N GLY A 55 10.21 1.48 -21.91
CA GLY A 55 8.84 0.98 -21.97
C GLY A 55 8.76 -0.48 -22.39
N PHE A 56 9.54 -0.90 -23.37
CA PHE A 56 9.56 -2.29 -23.85
C PHE A 56 10.16 -3.24 -22.83
N VAL A 57 11.25 -2.84 -22.14
CA VAL A 57 11.86 -3.66 -21.07
C VAL A 57 10.88 -3.81 -19.89
N GLY A 58 10.17 -2.75 -19.51
CA GLY A 58 9.11 -2.82 -18.51
C GLY A 58 7.94 -3.72 -18.95
N TYR A 59 7.56 -3.65 -20.22
CA TYR A 59 6.50 -4.50 -20.78
C TYR A 59 6.91 -5.97 -20.81
N PHE A 60 8.14 -6.29 -21.22
CA PHE A 60 8.66 -7.65 -21.29
C PHE A 60 8.87 -8.28 -19.92
N THR A 61 9.43 -7.55 -18.96
CA THR A 61 9.54 -8.04 -17.58
C THR A 61 8.18 -8.30 -16.96
N LYS A 62 7.17 -7.46 -17.25
CA LYS A 62 5.78 -7.70 -16.86
C LYS A 62 5.19 -8.94 -17.57
N LEU A 63 5.43 -9.10 -18.87
CA LEU A 63 4.87 -10.16 -19.70
C LEU A 63 5.47 -11.54 -19.41
N ILE A 64 6.73 -11.63 -18.98
CA ILE A 64 7.38 -12.90 -18.60
C ILE A 64 7.07 -13.27 -17.15
N HIS A 65 6.92 -12.28 -16.25
CA HIS A 65 6.65 -12.54 -14.83
C HIS A 65 5.16 -12.84 -14.54
N ILE A 66 4.22 -12.25 -15.31
CA ILE A 66 2.77 -12.56 -15.20
C ILE A 66 2.46 -14.05 -15.44
N PRO A 67 2.92 -14.74 -16.50
CA PRO A 67 2.57 -16.13 -16.75
C PRO A 67 3.14 -17.06 -15.68
N ILE A 68 4.36 -16.81 -15.19
CA ILE A 68 4.98 -17.61 -14.12
C ILE A 68 4.20 -17.44 -12.80
N ASN A 69 3.85 -16.21 -12.43
CA ASN A 69 3.15 -15.94 -11.17
C ASN A 69 1.64 -16.25 -11.24
N ASN A 70 1.04 -16.31 -12.44
CA ASN A 70 -0.35 -16.72 -12.66
C ASN A 70 -0.50 -18.25 -12.67
N ILE A 71 0.49 -19.00 -13.14
CA ILE A 71 0.52 -20.48 -13.11
C ILE A 71 0.83 -21.00 -11.70
N ILE A 72 1.79 -20.42 -10.98
CA ILE A 72 2.21 -20.90 -9.66
C ILE A 72 1.35 -20.30 -8.52
N GLY A 73 0.96 -19.03 -8.62
CA GLY A 73 0.27 -18.32 -7.54
C GLY A 73 -1.25 -18.55 -7.49
N GLY A 74 -1.90 -18.86 -8.60
CA GLY A 74 -3.36 -18.90 -8.66
C GLY A 74 -4.03 -17.55 -8.31
N LYS A 75 -5.30 -17.39 -8.70
CA LYS A 75 -6.05 -16.12 -8.52
C LYS A 75 -6.23 -15.67 -7.05
N ASN A 76 -5.88 -16.51 -6.08
CA ASN A 76 -6.08 -16.27 -4.65
C ASN A 76 -4.81 -15.82 -3.88
N TYR A 77 -3.60 -15.90 -4.47
CA TYR A 77 -2.36 -15.56 -3.75
C TYR A 77 -2.29 -14.09 -3.33
N ARG A 78 -2.88 -13.17 -4.10
CA ARG A 78 -2.86 -11.73 -3.79
C ARG A 78 -3.77 -11.32 -2.64
N ARG A 79 -4.53 -12.25 -2.04
CA ARG A 79 -5.51 -11.96 -0.98
C ARG A 79 -5.02 -12.27 0.43
N GLY A 80 -3.86 -12.91 0.58
CA GLY A 80 -3.27 -13.16 1.90
C GLY A 80 -2.62 -11.90 2.46
N LYS A 81 -3.16 -11.36 3.57
CA LYS A 81 -2.38 -10.42 4.41
C LYS A 81 -1.32 -11.24 5.13
N ASN A 82 -0.06 -11.00 4.80
CA ASN A 82 1.07 -11.61 5.48
C ASN A 82 1.28 -10.88 6.83
N GLU A 83 0.49 -11.26 7.83
CA GLU A 83 0.69 -10.86 9.23
C GLU A 83 1.80 -11.76 9.77
N ASN A 84 3.05 -11.32 9.68
CA ASN A 84 4.20 -12.06 10.19
C ASN A 84 4.06 -12.18 11.72
N ASP A 85 3.73 -13.38 12.19
CA ASP A 85 3.40 -13.65 13.59
C ASP A 85 4.62 -14.01 14.45
N SER A 86 5.81 -13.69 13.96
CA SER A 86 7.09 -14.14 14.54
C SER A 86 7.58 -13.29 15.70
N GLU A 87 6.88 -12.20 16.04
CA GLU A 87 7.11 -11.46 17.28
C GLU A 87 6.38 -12.18 18.42
N LYS A 88 7.11 -12.59 19.45
CA LYS A 88 6.62 -13.35 20.62
C LYS A 88 5.39 -12.66 21.21
N ARG A 89 4.19 -13.15 20.91
CA ARG A 89 2.94 -12.64 21.50
C ARG A 89 2.93 -12.91 23.00
N GLU A 90 2.50 -11.93 23.77
CA GLU A 90 2.25 -12.10 25.20
C GLU A 90 1.06 -13.03 25.42
N LEU A 91 1.11 -13.80 26.52
CA LEU A 91 0.01 -14.64 26.95
C LEU A 91 -1.20 -13.76 27.25
N GLN A 92 -2.30 -13.97 26.51
CA GLN A 92 -3.56 -13.30 26.80
C GLN A 92 -4.21 -13.95 28.04
N LEU A 93 -4.30 -13.18 29.12
CA LEU A 93 -4.99 -13.61 30.33
C LEU A 93 -6.50 -13.45 30.15
N LYS A 94 -7.28 -14.34 30.78
CA LYS A 94 -8.74 -14.22 30.80
C LYS A 94 -9.18 -12.90 31.45
N GLU A 95 -10.15 -12.24 30.83
CA GLU A 95 -10.88 -11.11 31.43
C GLU A 95 -12.07 -11.63 32.26
N GLN A 96 -12.76 -10.74 32.99
CA GLN A 96 -13.85 -11.12 33.91
C GLN A 96 -15.01 -11.86 33.21
N ASP A 97 -15.21 -11.62 31.90
CA ASP A 97 -16.26 -12.24 31.08
C ASP A 97 -15.75 -13.34 30.13
N GLN A 98 -14.54 -13.85 30.36
CA GLN A 98 -13.94 -14.90 29.53
C GLN A 98 -13.48 -16.08 30.41
N GLU A 99 -13.70 -17.29 29.93
CA GLU A 99 -13.27 -18.52 30.61
C GLU A 99 -12.44 -19.40 29.69
N TYR A 100 -11.44 -20.08 30.27
CA TYR A 100 -10.68 -21.12 29.58
C TYR A 100 -11.54 -22.37 29.47
N ALA A 101 -11.47 -23.04 28.32
CA ALA A 101 -12.24 -24.24 28.08
C ALA A 101 -11.44 -25.24 27.24
N LEU A 102 -11.54 -26.51 27.61
CA LEU A 102 -10.93 -27.62 26.88
C LEU A 102 -11.82 -28.00 25.69
N VAL A 103 -11.22 -28.22 24.52
CA VAL A 103 -11.94 -28.72 23.33
C VAL A 103 -12.19 -30.23 23.47
N LEU A 104 -13.45 -30.62 23.68
CA LEU A 104 -13.87 -32.01 23.81
C LEU A 104 -14.05 -32.70 22.46
N LYS A 105 -14.77 -32.07 21.53
CA LYS A 105 -15.11 -32.66 20.23
C LYS A 105 -15.39 -31.58 19.18
N MET A 106 -14.93 -31.83 17.96
CA MET A 106 -15.23 -30.99 16.80
C MET A 106 -16.59 -31.39 16.21
N LEU A 107 -17.50 -30.42 16.08
CA LEU A 107 -18.84 -30.63 15.50
C LEU A 107 -18.91 -30.27 14.01
N GLY A 108 -17.87 -29.63 13.48
CA GLY A 108 -17.84 -29.13 12.11
C GLY A 108 -18.58 -27.79 11.95
N ASN A 109 -18.60 -27.25 10.73
CA ASN A 109 -19.19 -25.93 10.41
C ASN A 109 -18.68 -24.77 11.32
N GLY A 110 -17.44 -24.87 11.82
CA GLY A 110 -16.86 -23.90 12.75
C GLY A 110 -17.53 -23.90 14.14
N ARG A 111 -18.08 -25.03 14.58
CA ARG A 111 -18.60 -25.27 15.93
C ARG A 111 -17.81 -26.40 16.61
N LEU A 112 -17.71 -26.32 17.93
CA LEU A 112 -17.07 -27.33 18.76
C LEU A 112 -17.80 -27.46 20.10
N GLU A 113 -17.65 -28.60 20.75
CA GLU A 113 -18.01 -28.78 22.15
C GLU A 113 -16.80 -28.44 23.01
N SER A 114 -16.98 -27.50 23.94
CA SER A 114 -15.97 -27.13 24.92
C SER A 114 -16.44 -27.44 26.33
N GLN A 115 -15.48 -27.71 27.22
CA GLN A 115 -15.72 -27.92 28.64
C GLN A 115 -14.96 -26.89 29.45
N ASP A 116 -15.68 -26.12 30.26
CA ASP A 116 -15.07 -25.13 31.14
C ASP A 116 -14.31 -25.83 32.29
N ILE A 117 -13.48 -25.09 33.02
CA ILE A 117 -12.72 -25.61 34.19
C ILE A 117 -13.66 -26.22 35.24
N GLN A 118 -14.89 -25.72 35.34
CA GLN A 118 -15.92 -26.23 36.27
C GLN A 118 -16.63 -27.50 35.76
N GLY A 119 -16.23 -28.04 34.61
CA GLY A 119 -16.74 -29.30 34.07
C GLY A 119 -18.04 -29.18 33.25
N VAL A 120 -18.58 -27.97 33.08
CA VAL A 120 -19.81 -27.72 32.29
C VAL A 120 -19.49 -27.81 30.80
N LYS A 121 -20.29 -28.59 30.05
CA LYS A 121 -20.16 -28.73 28.60
C LYS A 121 -21.02 -27.70 27.88
N ARG A 122 -20.45 -27.01 26.89
CA ARG A 122 -21.13 -25.99 26.10
C ARG A 122 -20.83 -26.14 24.62
N LEU A 123 -21.76 -25.65 23.79
CA LEU A 123 -21.57 -25.52 22.35
C LEU A 123 -20.92 -24.18 22.05
N ALA A 124 -19.70 -24.20 21.53
CA ALA A 124 -18.94 -23.00 21.19
C ALA A 124 -18.88 -22.77 19.67
N HIS A 125 -18.75 -21.51 19.28
CA HIS A 125 -18.62 -21.07 17.88
C HIS A 125 -17.26 -20.42 17.66
N ILE A 126 -16.54 -20.88 16.63
CA ILE A 126 -15.20 -20.36 16.33
C ILE A 126 -15.31 -18.95 15.73
N ARG A 127 -14.69 -17.98 16.42
CA ARG A 127 -14.61 -16.57 16.03
C ARG A 127 -14.09 -16.43 14.59
N GLY A 128 -14.76 -15.59 13.79
CA GLY A 128 -14.41 -15.38 12.38
C GLY A 128 -12.94 -15.00 12.14
N LYS A 129 -12.35 -14.18 13.03
CA LYS A 129 -10.93 -13.76 12.98
C LYS A 129 -9.96 -14.95 13.04
N MET A 130 -10.34 -16.02 13.72
CA MET A 130 -9.51 -17.21 13.95
C MET A 130 -9.61 -18.21 12.79
N ARG A 131 -10.70 -18.17 12.02
CA ARG A 131 -10.95 -19.10 10.91
C ARG A 131 -9.84 -19.01 9.86
N LYS A 132 -9.30 -20.16 9.45
CA LYS A 132 -8.21 -20.29 8.47
C LYS A 132 -6.89 -19.62 8.88
N LYS A 133 -6.78 -19.11 10.12
CA LYS A 133 -5.54 -18.56 10.69
C LYS A 133 -4.99 -19.44 11.82
N VAL A 134 -5.86 -19.95 12.67
CA VAL A 134 -5.49 -20.85 13.78
C VAL A 134 -6.24 -22.16 13.59
N TRP A 135 -5.52 -23.27 13.73
CA TRP A 135 -6.06 -24.62 13.67
C TRP A 135 -6.27 -25.11 15.11
N ILE A 136 -7.47 -25.59 15.42
CA ILE A 136 -7.85 -26.11 16.73
C ILE A 136 -8.08 -27.61 16.59
N SER A 137 -7.50 -28.39 17.50
CA SER A 137 -7.61 -29.84 17.60
C SER A 137 -8.35 -30.23 18.88
N GLN A 138 -8.77 -31.50 18.94
CA GLN A 138 -9.34 -32.07 20.16
C GLN A 138 -8.26 -32.14 21.25
N GLY A 139 -8.58 -31.66 22.45
CA GLY A 139 -7.64 -31.61 23.58
C GLY A 139 -6.88 -30.28 23.75
N ASP A 140 -7.09 -29.30 22.86
CA ASP A 140 -6.52 -27.95 23.01
C ASP A 140 -7.28 -27.15 24.10
N TYR A 141 -6.57 -26.23 24.78
CA TYR A 141 -7.07 -25.33 25.84
C TYR A 141 -7.17 -23.86 25.39
#